data_AF-A0A941A622-F1
#
_entry.id   AF-A0A941A622-F1
#
_cell.length_a   1.000
_cell.length_b   1.000
_cell.length_c   1.000
_cell.angle_alpha   90.00
_cell.angle_beta   90.00
_cell.angle_gamma   90.00
#
_symmetry.space_group_name_H-M   'P 1'
#
loop_
_entity.id
_entity.type
_entity.pdbx_description
1 polymer ?
#
loop_
_entity_poly.entity_id
_entity_poly.type
_entity_poly.pdbx_seq_one_letter_code
_entity_poly.pdbx_strand_id
1 'polypeptide(L)' 'TLDETSTWSVTGTSYLTTFTDADTSLANIDDNGYTIYYDSSLSANSWLDSKTYTLTDGGKLAPTYRN' A
#
# COMPACT_ATOMS: atom_id res chain seq x y z
N THR A 1 4.70 5.55 6.44
CA THR A 1 3.45 6.18 6.90
C THR A 1 3.17 7.37 6.02
N LEU A 2 1.94 7.50 5.57
CA LEU A 2 1.41 8.68 4.87
C LEU A 2 0.33 9.32 5.76
N ASP A 3 0.23 10.65 5.72
CA ASP A 3 -0.88 11.40 6.32
C ASP A 3 -1.83 11.93 5.23
N GLU A 4 -2.95 12.57 5.62
CA GLU A 4 -3.98 13.07 4.70
C GLU A 4 -3.45 14.11 3.68
N THR A 5 -2.27 14.68 3.93
CA THR A 5 -1.65 15.71 3.07
C THR A 5 -0.49 15.17 2.24
N SER A 6 -0.08 13.93 2.51
CA SER A 6 1.02 13.27 1.82
C SER A 6 0.58 12.83 0.43
N THR A 7 1.52 12.76 -0.51
CA THR A 7 1.32 12.10 -1.81
C THR A 7 2.51 11.21 -2.08
N TRP A 8 2.26 9.97 -2.51
CA TRP A 8 3.32 9.03 -2.85
C TRP A 8 3.27 8.67 -4.34
N SER A 9 4.28 9.14 -5.08
CA SER A 9 4.51 8.72 -6.47
C SER A 9 5.34 7.44 -6.53
N VAL A 10 4.70 6.34 -6.92
CA VAL A 10 5.33 5.03 -7.04
C VAL A 10 5.94 4.89 -8.43
N THR A 11 7.25 4.70 -8.49
CA THR A 11 8.01 4.64 -9.76
C THR A 11 8.44 3.21 -10.13
N GLY A 12 8.01 2.22 -9.35
CA GLY A 12 8.31 0.81 -9.59
C GLY A 12 7.68 -0.10 -8.53
N THR A 13 7.68 -1.41 -8.81
CA THR A 13 7.22 -2.41 -7.84
C THR A 13 8.00 -2.28 -6.53
N SER A 14 7.25 -2.10 -5.43
CA SER A 14 7.81 -1.77 -4.12
C SER A 14 7.43 -2.83 -3.09
N TYR A 15 8.28 -3.01 -2.07
CA TYR A 15 8.04 -3.94 -0.97
C TYR A 15 8.26 -3.21 0.36
N LEU A 16 7.20 -3.09 1.14
CA LEU A 16 7.19 -2.43 2.44
C LEU A 16 7.05 -3.48 3.54
N THR A 17 7.70 -3.25 4.67
CA THR A 17 7.42 -4.00 5.90
C THR A 17 6.10 -3.49 6.49
N THR A 18 6.07 -2.24 6.95
CA THR A 18 4.88 -1.60 7.53
C THR A 18 4.38 -0.48 6.64
N PHE A 19 3.07 -0.43 6.41
CA PHE A 19 2.38 0.61 5.66
C PHE A 19 1.14 1.06 6.44
N THR A 20 1.09 2.35 6.74
CA THR A 20 -0.08 3.00 7.32
C THR A 20 -0.36 4.26 6.53
N ASP A 21 -1.64 4.53 6.31
CA ASP A 21 -2.13 5.71 5.62
C ASP A 21 -3.30 6.29 6.43
N ALA A 22 -3.29 7.60 6.63
CA ALA A 22 -4.45 8.28 7.20
C ALA A 22 -5.59 8.37 6.18
N ASP A 23 -5.28 8.42 4.88
CA ASP A 23 -6.27 8.30 3.81
C ASP A 23 -6.55 6.82 3.52
N THR A 24 -7.59 6.29 4.18
CA THR A 24 -8.02 4.89 3.99
C THR A 24 -8.57 4.59 2.58
N SER A 25 -8.82 5.61 1.75
CA SER A 25 -9.20 5.42 0.35
C SER A 25 -8.02 5.11 -0.56
N LEU A 26 -6.78 5.35 -0.09
CA LEU A 26 -5.53 5.20 -0.84
C LEU A 26 -5.43 6.13 -2.06
N ALA A 27 -6.26 7.18 -2.14
CA ALA A 27 -6.31 8.08 -3.29
C ALA A 27 -5.07 8.98 -3.42
N ASN A 28 -4.28 9.09 -2.36
CA ASN A 28 -3.01 9.81 -2.28
C ASN A 28 -1.79 9.01 -2.79
N ILE A 29 -2.00 7.81 -3.34
CA ILE A 29 -0.95 7.00 -3.97
C ILE A 29 -1.09 7.11 -5.49
N ASP A 30 -0.11 7.77 -6.12
CA ASP A 30 0.04 7.75 -7.58
C ASP A 30 0.81 6.47 -7.95
N ASP A 31 0.08 5.38 -8.16
CA ASP A 31 0.66 4.03 -8.29
C ASP A 31 1.31 3.77 -9.65
N ASN A 32 0.96 4.53 -10.70
CA ASN A 32 1.47 4.38 -12.07
C ASN A 32 1.37 2.94 -12.61
N GLY A 33 0.37 2.16 -12.17
CA GLY A 33 0.19 0.76 -12.55
C GLY A 33 1.09 -0.24 -11.82
N TYR A 34 1.94 0.21 -10.89
CA TYR A 34 2.85 -0.68 -10.16
C TYR A 34 2.18 -1.39 -8.98
N THR A 35 2.78 -2.50 -8.57
CA THR A 35 2.35 -3.23 -7.37
C THR A 35 3.21 -2.84 -6.18
N ILE A 36 2.55 -2.53 -5.07
CA ILE A 36 3.13 -2.30 -3.76
C ILE A 36 2.78 -3.52 -2.91
N TYR A 37 3.79 -4.20 -2.39
CA TYR A 37 3.60 -5.31 -1.46
C TYR A 37 3.78 -4.83 -0.03
N TYR A 38 2.90 -5.23 0.88
CA TYR A 38 3.02 -5.00 2.32
C TYR A 38 3.09 -6.33 3.07
N ASP A 39 3.81 -6.37 4.19
CA ASP A 39 3.90 -7.58 5.01
C ASP A 39 2.64 -7.79 5.86
N SER A 40 1.73 -8.67 5.42
CA SER A 40 0.47 -8.88 6.12
C SER A 40 0.62 -9.59 7.47
N SER A 41 1.80 -10.08 7.83
CA SER A 41 2.06 -10.69 9.14
C SER A 41 2.22 -9.65 10.26
N LEU A 42 2.52 -8.39 9.92
CA LEU A 42 2.76 -7.32 10.89
C LEU A 42 1.46 -6.64 11.33
N SER A 43 1.27 -6.47 12.64
CA SER A 43 0.08 -5.84 13.22
C SER A 43 -0.15 -4.41 12.74
N ALA A 44 0.91 -3.69 12.35
CA ALA A 44 0.80 -2.36 11.75
C ALA A 44 -0.02 -2.35 10.44
N ASN A 45 -0.13 -3.50 9.75
CA ASN A 45 -0.86 -3.65 8.48
C ASN A 45 -2.22 -4.32 8.66
N SER A 46 -2.66 -4.61 9.89
CA SER A 46 -3.92 -5.33 10.14
C SER A 46 -5.14 -4.61 9.59
N TRP A 47 -5.07 -3.29 9.41
CA TRP A 47 -6.12 -2.46 8.82
C TRP A 47 -6.41 -2.79 7.35
N LEU A 48 -5.46 -3.45 6.65
CA LEU A 48 -5.62 -3.92 5.27
C LEU A 48 -6.23 -5.32 5.18
N ASP A 49 -6.50 -5.97 6.32
CA ASP A 49 -7.19 -7.27 6.39
C ASP A 49 -6.60 -8.36 5.46
N SER A 50 -5.28 -8.31 5.22
CA SER A 50 -4.56 -9.20 4.28
C SER A 50 -5.19 -9.24 2.87
N LYS A 51 -5.84 -8.16 2.44
CA LYS A 51 -6.51 -8.05 1.13
C LYS A 51 -5.64 -7.36 0.09
N THR A 52 -5.95 -7.63 -1.17
CA THR A 52 -5.42 -6.88 -2.30
C THR A 52 -6.39 -5.78 -2.70
N TYR A 53 -5.88 -4.56 -2.84
CA TYR A 53 -6.64 -3.39 -3.27
C TYR A 53 -6.14 -2.96 -4.65
N THR A 54 -7.06 -2.69 -5.58
CA THR A 54 -6.73 -2.04 -6.85
C THR A 54 -6.62 -0.54 -6.60
N LEU A 55 -5.50 0.04 -7.02
CA LEU A 55 -5.21 1.47 -6.90
C LEU A 55 -5.68 2.22 -8.15
N THR A 56 -5.61 3.55 -8.09
CA THR A 56 -6.20 4.48 -9.07
C THR A 56 -5.81 4.16 -10.52
N ASP A 57 -4.54 3.89 -10.79
CA ASP A 57 -4.02 3.61 -12.15
C ASP A 57 -4.00 2.11 -12.47
N GLY A 58 -4.68 1.28 -11.69
CA GLY A 58 -4.80 -0.16 -11.89
C GLY A 58 -3.66 -0.99 -11.28
N GLY A 59 -2.68 -0.34 -10.63
CA GLY A 59 -1.72 -0.99 -9.75
C GLY A 59 -2.40 -1.60 -8.53
N LYS A 60 -1.60 -2.20 -7.65
CA LYS A 60 -2.12 -3.00 -6.54
C LYS A 60 -1.39 -2.74 -5.24
N LEU A 61 -2.12 -2.63 -4.14
CA LEU A 61 -1.59 -2.82 -2.80
C LEU A 61 -1.93 -4.25 -2.36
N ALA A 62 -0.93 -5.13 -2.30
CA ALA A 62 -1.12 -6.57 -2.13
C ALA A 62 -0.33 -7.12 -0.93
N PRO A 63 -0.86 -8.12 -0.22
CA PRO A 63 -0.14 -8.75 0.88
C PRO A 63 1.05 -9.57 0.34
N THR A 64 2.13 -9.59 1.11
CA THR A 64 3.18 -10.59 1.01
C THR A 64 3.39 -11.22 2.39
N TYR A 65 3.70 -12.51 2.42
CA TYR A 65 4.06 -13.21 3.64
C TYR A 65 5.58 -13.37 3.61
N ARG A 66 6.30 -12.53 4.36
CA ARG A 66 7.73 -12.68 4.52
C ARG A 66 7.99 -13.22 5.92
N ASN A 67 8.49 -14.47 5.97
CA ASN A 67 8.99 -15.10 7.18
C ASN A 67 10.41 -14.61 7.50
#